data_AF-A0A9D8NRK2-F1
#
_entry.id   AF-A0A9D8NRK2-F1
#
_cell.length_a   1.000
_cell.length_b   1.000
_cell.length_c   1.000
_cell.angle_alpha   90.00
_cell.angle_beta   90.00
_cell.angle_gamma   90.00
#
_symmetry.space_group_name_H-M   'P 1'
#
loop_
_entity.id
_entity.type
_entity.pdbx_description
1 polymer ?
#
loop_
_entity_poly.entity_id
_entity_poly.type
_entity_poly.pdbx_seq_one_letter_code
_entity_poly.pdbx_strand_id
1 'polypeptide(L)'
;MSVACPFELAAELRRLDESLLVPSASDGGIDALLRRREEVVRALRESCAPMRLESMDGEARRRLASLLRDSTAQDARLRASLESRRDRALADLASNSRPHSIPLAPEPRFTERVA
;
A
#
# COMPACT_ATOMS: atom_id res chain seq x y z
N MET A 1 10.27 28.73 5.32
CA MET A 1 10.10 27.32 4.90
C MET A 1 9.94 27.31 3.40
N SER A 2 10.78 26.59 2.65
CA SER A 2 10.75 26.58 1.18
C SER A 2 9.64 25.64 0.70
N VAL A 3 8.73 26.14 -0.15
CA VAL A 3 7.72 25.31 -0.81
C VAL A 3 8.44 24.38 -1.78
N ALA A 4 8.31 23.07 -1.60
CA ALA A 4 8.95 22.09 -2.48
C ALA A 4 8.35 22.16 -3.89
N CYS A 5 9.22 22.06 -4.90
CA CYS A 5 8.83 22.16 -6.30
C CYS A 5 7.89 21.00 -6.68
N PRO A 6 6.74 21.24 -7.35
CA PRO A 6 5.83 20.17 -7.77
C PRO A 6 6.49 19.07 -8.62
N PHE A 7 7.51 19.44 -9.42
CA PHE A 7 8.26 18.48 -10.23
C PHE A 7 9.13 17.55 -9.38
N GLU A 8 9.74 18.06 -8.31
CA GLU A 8 10.56 17.26 -7.38
C GLU A 8 9.67 16.31 -6.57
N LEU A 9 8.52 16.79 -6.10
CA LEU A 9 7.53 15.98 -5.41
C LEU A 9 6.99 14.87 -6.32
N ALA A 10 6.73 15.16 -7.59
CA ALA A 10 6.31 14.14 -8.55
C ALA A 10 7.41 13.08 -8.80
N ALA A 11 8.68 13.49 -8.88
CA ALA A 11 9.80 12.56 -9.01
C ALA A 11 10.04 11.72 -7.75
N GLU A 12 9.82 12.28 -6.56
CA GLU A 12 9.84 11.55 -5.30
C GLU A 12 8.70 10.52 -5.23
N LEU A 13 7.48 10.93 -5.57
CA LEU A 13 6.32 10.04 -5.60
C LEU A 13 6.56 8.82 -6.50
N ARG A 14 7.10 9.04 -7.69
CA ARG A 14 7.45 7.95 -8.62
C ARG A 14 8.47 6.97 -8.02
N ARG A 15 9.50 7.46 -7.33
CA ARG A 15 10.51 6.60 -6.69
C ARG A 15 9.93 5.77 -5.55
N LEU A 16 9.00 6.35 -4.78
CA LEU A 16 8.27 5.64 -3.74
C LEU A 16 7.37 4.56 -4.33
N ASP A 17 6.67 4.86 -5.42
CA ASP A 17 5.81 3.90 -6.13
C ASP A 17 6.63 2.72 -6.68
N GLU A 18 7.78 3.00 -7.31
CA GLU A 18 8.70 1.97 -7.78
C GLU A 18 9.21 1.09 -6.63
N SER A 19 9.54 1.71 -5.48
CA SER A 19 10.00 0.99 -4.29
C SER A 19 8.93 0.09 -3.68
N LEU A 20 7.67 0.57 -3.65
CA LEU A 20 6.54 -0.19 -3.14
C LEU A 20 6.18 -1.40 -4.03
N LEU A 21 6.43 -1.31 -5.34
CA LEU A 21 6.21 -2.41 -6.27
C LEU A 21 7.23 -3.55 -6.10
N VAL A 22 8.37 -3.31 -5.45
CA VAL A 22 9.38 -4.35 -5.20
C VAL A 22 8.82 -5.40 -4.23
N PRO A 23 8.74 -6.70 -4.64
CA PRO A 23 8.11 -7.76 -3.85
C PRO A 23 8.90 -8.20 -2.61
N SER A 24 10.14 -7.74 -2.43
CA SER A 24 11.02 -8.07 -1.30
C SER A 24 11.01 -7.05 -0.15
N ALA A 25 10.15 -6.03 -0.20
CA ALA A 25 10.01 -5.09 0.92
C ALA A 25 9.37 -5.82 2.13
N SER A 26 10.02 -5.77 3.28
CA SER A 26 9.43 -6.25 4.54
C SER A 26 8.18 -5.44 4.90
N ASP A 27 7.23 -6.03 5.63
CA ASP A 27 5.97 -5.37 6.00
C ASP A 27 6.20 -4.01 6.69
N GLY A 28 7.18 -3.91 7.60
CA GLY A 28 7.56 -2.65 8.23
C GLY A 28 8.18 -1.61 7.27
N GLY A 29 8.81 -2.06 6.18
CA GLY A 29 9.31 -1.20 5.11
C GLY A 29 8.18 -0.67 4.22
N ILE A 30 7.15 -1.48 3.96
CA ILE A 30 5.98 -1.09 3.17
C ILE A 30 5.20 0.03 3.88
N ASP A 31 4.95 -0.10 5.18
CA ASP A 31 4.23 0.92 5.96
C ASP A 31 4.97 2.26 5.99
N ALA A 32 6.31 2.23 6.13
CA ALA A 32 7.13 3.44 6.09
C ALA A 32 7.07 4.12 4.71
N LEU A 33 7.12 3.34 3.63
CA LEU A 33 7.00 3.83 2.27
C LEU A 33 5.60 4.41 1.99
N LEU A 34 4.53 3.77 2.48
CA LEU A 34 3.16 4.26 2.33
C LEU A 34 2.93 5.58 3.08
N ARG A 35 3.38 5.69 4.33
CA ARG A 35 3.31 6.95 5.09
C ARG A 35 4.05 8.07 4.36
N ARG A 36 5.27 7.79 3.87
CA ARG A 36 6.06 8.76 3.13
C ARG A 36 5.36 9.18 1.82
N ARG A 37 4.75 8.23 1.12
CA ARG A 37 3.99 8.48 -0.10
C ARG A 37 2.81 9.43 0.16
N GLU A 38 2.05 9.21 1.24
CA GLU A 38 0.93 10.07 1.62
C GLU A 38 1.37 11.52 1.90
N GLU A 39 2.50 11.69 2.59
CA GLU A 39 3.09 13.02 2.84
C GLU A 39 3.43 13.74 1.53
N VAL A 40 4.06 13.03 0.59
CA VAL A 40 4.44 13.60 -0.72
C VAL A 40 3.20 13.97 -1.53
N VAL A 41 2.18 13.11 -1.57
CA VAL A 41 0.91 13.43 -2.26
C VAL A 41 0.23 14.65 -1.65
N ARG A 42 0.22 14.76 -0.32
CA ARG A 42 -0.33 15.94 0.37
C ARG A 42 0.45 17.20 0.01
N ALA A 43 1.78 17.15 0.09
CA ALA A 43 2.64 18.27 -0.29
C ALA A 43 2.44 18.66 -1.76
N LEU A 44 2.23 17.69 -2.65
CA LEU A 44 2.02 17.93 -4.08
C LEU A 44 0.66 18.61 -4.33
N ARG A 45 -0.39 18.23 -3.59
CA ARG A 45 -1.68 18.94 -3.61
C ARG A 45 -1.55 20.37 -3.09
N GLU A 46 -0.84 20.56 -1.98
CA GLU A 46 -0.61 21.88 -1.39
C GLU A 46 0.23 22.79 -2.28
N SER A 47 1.25 22.26 -2.96
CA SER A 47 2.08 23.01 -3.91
C SER A 47 1.32 23.33 -5.20
N CYS A 48 0.40 22.47 -5.64
CA CYS A 48 -0.41 22.70 -6.84
C CYS A 48 -1.67 23.55 -6.60
N ALA A 49 -2.24 23.57 -5.39
CA ALA A 49 -3.46 24.31 -5.05
C ALA A 49 -3.38 25.83 -5.26
N PRO A 50 -2.29 26.54 -4.89
CA PRO A 50 -2.16 27.97 -5.11
C PRO A 50 -1.69 28.33 -6.53
N MET A 51 -1.32 27.36 -7.37
CA MET A 51 -0.83 27.65 -8.72
C MET A 51 -1.98 28.06 -9.63
N ARG A 52 -2.02 29.35 -9.97
CA ARG A 52 -2.81 29.83 -11.11
C ARG A 52 -2.21 29.24 -12.37
N LEU A 53 -2.85 28.18 -12.89
CA LEU A 53 -2.40 27.48 -14.09
C LEU A 53 -2.11 28.46 -15.24
N GLU A 54 -2.87 29.55 -15.37
CA GLU A 54 -2.77 30.59 -16.40
C GLU A 54 -1.41 31.29 -16.48
N SER A 55 -0.67 31.43 -15.37
CA SER A 55 0.67 32.03 -15.36
C SER A 55 1.79 31.00 -15.56
N MET A 56 1.44 29.73 -15.72
CA MET A 56 2.38 28.64 -15.96
C MET A 56 2.59 28.46 -17.47
N ASP A 57 3.85 28.36 -17.89
CA ASP A 57 4.21 28.04 -19.27
C ASP A 57 3.44 26.79 -19.76
N GLY A 58 2.96 26.83 -21.01
CA GLY A 58 2.17 25.76 -21.60
C GLY A 58 2.92 24.43 -21.65
N GLU A 59 4.24 24.48 -21.86
CA GLU A 59 5.16 23.33 -21.79
C GLU A 59 5.19 22.73 -20.38
N ALA A 60 5.43 23.57 -19.37
CA ALA A 60 5.46 23.18 -17.97
C ALA A 60 4.12 22.60 -17.50
N ARG A 61 2.99 23.16 -17.97
CA ARG A 61 1.65 22.66 -17.69
C ARG A 61 1.40 21.28 -18.28
N ARG A 62 1.76 21.07 -19.56
CA ARG A 62 1.65 19.76 -20.20
C ARG A 62 2.50 18.72 -19.49
N ARG A 63 3.72 19.09 -19.11
CA ARG A 63 4.65 18.20 -18.40
C ARG A 63 4.12 17.81 -17.01
N LEU A 64 3.64 18.77 -16.22
CA LEU A 64 3.04 18.51 -14.91
C LEU A 64 1.78 17.63 -15.04
N ALA A 65 0.90 17.94 -16.00
CA ALA A 65 -0.29 17.13 -16.26
C ALA A 65 0.07 15.69 -16.67
N SER A 66 1.14 15.49 -17.44
CA SER A 66 1.64 14.16 -17.77
C SER A 66 2.09 13.40 -16.53
N LEU A 67 2.93 14.03 -15.70
CA LEU A 67 3.42 13.43 -14.45
C LEU A 67 2.28 13.03 -13.50
N LEU A 68 1.25 13.87 -13.39
CA LEU A 68 0.06 13.56 -12.58
C LEU A 68 -0.72 12.37 -13.15
N ARG A 69 -0.88 12.28 -14.48
CA ARG A 69 -1.52 11.12 -15.12
C ARG A 69 -0.72 9.84 -14.92
N ASP A 70 0.60 9.90 -15.10
CA ASP A 70 1.48 8.75 -14.90
C ASP A 70 1.40 8.25 -13.45
N SER A 71 1.37 9.17 -12.48
CA SER A 71 1.14 8.86 -11.07
C SER A 71 -0.20 8.16 -10.85
N THR A 72 -1.31 8.66 -11.43
CA THR A 72 -2.61 7.97 -11.29
C THR A 72 -2.62 6.57 -11.90
N ALA A 73 -1.87 6.33 -12.98
CA ALA A 73 -1.73 4.99 -13.56
C ALA A 73 -0.88 4.08 -12.66
N GLN A 74 0.14 4.63 -11.98
CA GLN A 74 0.94 3.92 -10.98
C GLN A 74 0.11 3.56 -9.74
N ASP A 75 -0.78 4.44 -9.26
CA ASP A 75 -1.70 4.14 -8.15
C ASP A 75 -2.51 2.87 -8.40
N ALA A 76 -3.06 2.70 -9.61
CA ALA A 76 -3.84 1.53 -9.96
C ALA A 76 -3.01 0.23 -9.89
N ARG A 77 -1.77 0.28 -10.40
CA ARG A 77 -0.84 -0.87 -10.35
C ARG A 77 -0.42 -1.19 -8.91
N LEU A 78 -0.16 -0.16 -8.11
CA LEU A 78 0.23 -0.30 -6.72
C LEU A 78 -0.89 -0.93 -5.90
N ARG A 79 -2.14 -0.49 -6.08
CA ARG A 79 -3.32 -1.09 -5.43
C ARG A 79 -3.44 -2.57 -5.74
N ALA A 80 -3.37 -2.95 -7.02
CA ALA A 80 -3.42 -4.36 -7.42
C ALA A 80 -2.28 -5.18 -6.79
N SER A 81 -1.07 -4.61 -6.67
CA SER A 81 0.07 -5.28 -6.02
C SER A 81 -0.15 -5.47 -4.52
N LEU A 82 -0.63 -4.45 -3.82
CA LEU A 82 -0.90 -4.49 -2.38
C LEU A 82 -2.08 -5.42 -2.05
N GLU A 83 -3.13 -5.41 -2.87
CA GLU A 83 -4.25 -6.37 -2.77
C GLU A 83 -3.76 -7.81 -2.93
N SER A 84 -2.92 -8.08 -3.93
CA SER A 84 -2.32 -9.41 -4.10
C SER A 84 -1.45 -9.83 -2.91
N ARG A 85 -0.71 -8.89 -2.29
CA ARG A 85 0.06 -9.18 -1.06
C ARG A 85 -0.86 -9.50 0.11
N ARG A 86 -1.91 -8.70 0.31
CA ARG A 86 -2.92 -8.93 1.34
C ARG A 86 -3.56 -10.29 1.17
N ASP A 87 -3.98 -10.65 -0.04
CA ASP A 87 -4.67 -11.91 -0.31
C ASP A 87 -3.74 -13.11 -0.07
N ARG A 88 -2.44 -13.00 -0.39
CA ARG A 88 -1.43 -14.01 0.01
C ARG A 88 -1.27 -14.12 1.52
N ALA A 89 -1.12 -13.00 2.22
CA ALA A 89 -0.98 -13.00 3.67
C ALA A 89 -2.22 -13.62 4.36
N LEU A 90 -3.42 -13.34 3.85
CA LEU A 90 -4.67 -13.94 4.33
C LEU A 90 -4.72 -15.45 4.05
N ALA A 91 -4.27 -15.89 2.87
CA ALA A 91 -4.18 -17.32 2.55
C ALA A 91 -3.17 -18.05 3.43
N ASP A 92 -2.02 -17.43 3.72
CA ASP A 92 -1.01 -17.96 4.64
C ASP A 92 -1.55 -18.06 6.07
N LEU A 93 -2.30 -17.06 6.55
CA LEU A 93 -2.97 -17.13 7.84
C LEU A 93 -4.03 -18.23 7.88
N ALA A 94 -4.87 -18.35 6.84
CA ALA A 94 -5.92 -19.35 6.75
C ALA A 94 -5.37 -20.79 6.67
N SER A 95 -4.22 -20.98 6.01
CA SER A 95 -3.53 -22.27 5.95
C SER A 95 -2.88 -22.64 7.29
N ASN A 96 -2.36 -21.66 8.04
CA ASN A 96 -1.80 -21.86 9.37
C ASN A 96 -2.85 -21.96 10.49
N SER A 97 -4.10 -21.56 10.26
CA SER A 97 -5.20 -21.62 11.23
C SER A 97 -6.07 -22.88 11.11
N ARG A 98 -5.68 -23.89 10.33
CA ARG A 98 -6.40 -25.18 10.36
C ARG A 98 -6.28 -25.76 11.78
N PRO A 99 -7.39 -25.92 12.54
CA PRO A 99 -7.31 -26.64 13.79
C PRO A 99 -6.83 -28.04 13.47
N HIS A 100 -5.71 -28.45 14.07
CA HIS A 100 -5.44 -29.87 14.22
C HIS A 100 -6.70 -30.45 14.84
N SER A 101 -7.35 -31.36 14.12
CA SER A 101 -8.41 -32.20 14.66
C SER A 101 -7.84 -32.88 15.91
N ILE A 102 -8.08 -32.30 17.09
CA ILE A 102 -7.84 -32.96 18.36
C ILE A 102 -8.74 -34.20 18.30
N PRO A 103 -8.21 -35.43 18.30
CA PRO A 103 -9.06 -36.59 18.34
C PRO A 103 -9.91 -36.48 19.62
N LEU A 104 -11.24 -36.43 19.45
CA LEU A 104 -12.19 -36.58 20.54
C LEU A 104 -11.78 -37.83 21.31
N ALA A 105 -11.25 -37.63 22.52
CA ALA A 105 -10.97 -38.73 23.41
C ALA A 105 -12.28 -39.54 23.56
N PRO A 106 -12.24 -40.87 23.44
CA PRO A 106 -13.43 -41.69 23.59
C PRO A 106 -14.07 -41.38 24.94
N GLU A 107 -15.37 -41.10 24.94
CA GLU A 107 -16.13 -40.80 26.14
C GLU A 107 -15.92 -41.90 27.19
N PRO A 108 -15.58 -41.57 28.45
CA PRO A 108 -15.42 -42.57 29.48
C PRO A 108 -16.78 -43.22 29.74
N ARG A 109 -16.89 -44.52 29.41
CA ARG A 109 -18.03 -45.33 29.82
C ARG A 109 -18.06 -45.37 31.35
N PHE A 110 -18.97 -44.62 31.95
CA PHE A 110 -19.35 -44.83 33.34
C PHE A 110 -19.86 -46.27 33.47
N THR A 111 -19.04 -47.14 34.06
CA THR A 111 -19.45 -48.48 34.48
C THR A 111 -19.84 -48.39 35.93
N GLU A 112 -21.11 -48.05 36.18
CA GLU A 112 -21.66 -48.19 37.52
C GLU A 112 -21.84 -49.70 37.80
N ARG A 113 -20.85 -50.25 38.51
CA ARG A 113 -21.00 -51.48 39.26
C ARG A 113 -21.40 -51.09 40.68
N VAL A 114 -22.64 -51.37 41.06
CA VAL A 114 -23.04 -51.48 42.47
C VAL A 114 -23.68 -52.85 42.64
N ALA A 115 -23.24 -53.52 43.71
CA ALA A 115 -23.52 -54.90 44.09
C ALA A 115 -24.97 -55.17 44.49
#